data_AF-A0A8J4QE60-F1
#
_entry.id   AF-A0A8J4QE60-F1
#
_cell.length_a   1.000
_cell.length_b   1.000
_cell.length_c   1.000
_cell.angle_alpha   90.00
_cell.angle_beta   90.00
_cell.angle_gamma   90.00
#
_symmetry.space_group_name_H-M   'P 1'
#
loop_
_entity.id
_entity.type
_entity.pdbx_description
1 polymer ?
#
loop_
_entity_poly.entity_id
_entity_poly.type
_entity_poly.pdbx_seq_one_letter_code
_entity_poly.pdbx_strand_id
1 'polypeptide(L)' 'MRCVADSGDKRSTMDGVVKEIENIMKLSGMNLSADSKSTTANYYEASKSSSHHPSSNDVFGYSGSFPPSSIEPM' A
#
# COMPACT_ATOMS: atom_id res chain seq x y z
N MET A 1 -15.74 -1.71 -4.26
CA MET A 1 -14.91 -0.90 -3.35
C MET A 1 -13.95 -0.07 -4.21
N ARG A 2 -13.98 1.27 -4.18
CA ARG A 2 -13.15 2.11 -5.09
C ARG A 2 -11.64 2.02 -4.83
N CYS A 3 -11.27 1.55 -3.65
CA CYS A 3 -9.88 1.32 -3.24
C CYS A 3 -9.36 -0.07 -3.63
N VAL A 4 -10.25 -0.98 -4.06
CA VAL A 4 -9.91 -2.36 -4.41
C VAL A 4 -10.41 -2.64 -5.82
N ALA A 5 -9.47 -2.83 -6.73
CA ALA A 5 -9.74 -3.20 -8.11
C ALA A 5 -8.65 -4.15 -8.61
N ASP A 6 -9.02 -4.98 -9.58
CA ASP A 6 -8.15 -6.00 -10.20
C ASP A 6 -6.94 -5.37 -10.91
N SER A 7 -7.09 -4.14 -11.38
CA SER A 7 -6.03 -3.38 -12.04
C SER A 7 -5.71 -2.10 -11.27
N GLY A 8 -4.43 -1.72 -11.25
CA GLY A 8 -3.91 -0.60 -10.45
C GLY A 8 -4.45 0.76 -10.91
N ASP A 9 -4.64 0.96 -12.21
CA ASP A 9 -5.24 2.14 -12.84
C ASP A 9 -6.71 2.36 -12.45
N LYS A 10 -7.40 1.28 -12.06
CA LYS A 10 -8.80 1.34 -11.59
C LYS A 10 -8.92 1.61 -10.10
N ARG A 11 -7.82 1.56 -9.34
CA ARG A 11 -7.81 1.92 -7.92
C ARG A 11 -7.75 3.45 -7.81
N SER A 12 -8.49 4.00 -6.86
CA SER A 12 -8.45 5.43 -6.59
C SER A 12 -7.02 5.85 -6.23
N THR A 13 -6.57 6.98 -6.76
CA THR A 13 -5.28 7.56 -6.37
C THR A 13 -5.34 7.98 -4.90
N MET A 14 -4.20 7.94 -4.21
CA MET A 14 -4.14 8.37 -2.80
C MET A 14 -4.63 9.82 -2.63
N ASP A 15 -4.31 10.70 -3.59
CA ASP A 15 -4.83 12.07 -3.63
C ASP A 15 -6.37 12.14 -3.67
N GLY A 16 -7.00 11.31 -4.52
CA GLY A 16 -8.45 11.24 -4.60
C GLY A 16 -9.08 10.74 -3.30
N VAL A 17 -8.47 9.73 -2.65
CA VAL A 17 -8.94 9.20 -1.36
C VAL A 17 -8.83 10.25 -0.26
N VAL A 18 -7.70 10.97 -0.18
CA VAL A 18 -7.49 12.03 0.82
C VAL A 18 -8.54 13.14 0.65
N LYS A 19 -8.79 13.60 -0.59
CA LYS A 19 -9.80 14.62 -0.87
C LYS A 19 -11.21 14.19 -0.47
N GLU A 20 -11.58 12.93 -0.69
CA GLU A 20 -12.88 12.39 -0.29
C GLU A 20 -13.03 12.40 1.25
N ILE A 21 -11.99 12.00 1.97
CA ILE A 21 -11.96 12.03 3.45
C ILE A 21 -12.09 13.46 3.96
N GLU A 22 -11.29 14.40 3.45
CA GLU A 22 -11.36 15.81 3.83
C GLU A 22 -12.75 16.40 3.58
N ASN A 23 -13.38 16.04 2.46
CA ASN A 23 -14.72 16.49 2.14
C ASN A 23 -15.76 15.97 3.14
N ILE A 24 -15.71 14.68 3.49
CA ILE A 24 -16.61 14.09 4.50
C ILE A 24 -16.44 14.78 5.85
N MET A 25 -15.19 15.02 6.26
CA MET A 25 -14.89 15.72 7.52
C MET A 25 -15.44 17.14 7.52
N LYS A 26 -15.29 17.90 6.42
CA LYS A 26 -15.90 19.24 6.27
C LYS A 26 -17.42 19.20 6.36
N LEU A 27 -18.06 18.26 5.66
CA LEU A 27 -19.51 18.08 5.68
C LEU A 27 -20.02 17.66 7.07
N SER A 28 -19.18 16.98 7.85
CA SER A 28 -19.47 16.58 9.23
C SER A 28 -19.21 17.69 10.25
N GLY A 29 -18.82 18.90 9.81
CA GLY A 29 -18.49 20.02 10.69
C GLY A 29 -17.17 19.87 11.45
N MET A 30 -16.30 18.93 11.04
CA MET A 30 -15.01 18.70 11.68
C MET A 30 -13.98 19.74 11.20
N ASN A 31 -13.25 20.35 12.14
CA ASN A 31 -12.21 21.31 11.81
C ASN A 31 -10.87 20.59 11.55
N LEU A 32 -10.48 20.45 10.28
CA LEU A 32 -9.24 19.78 9.88
C LEU A 32 -7.96 20.60 10.18
N SER A 33 -8.08 21.87 10.55
CA SER A 33 -6.90 22.73 10.79
C SER A 33 -6.14 22.38 12.07
N ALA A 34 -6.74 21.61 12.98
CA ALA A 34 -6.15 21.33 14.29
C ALA A 34 -5.13 20.19 14.29
N ASP A 35 -5.22 19.20 13.38
CA ASP A 35 -4.42 17.96 13.46
C ASP A 35 -3.68 17.57 12.17
N SER A 36 -3.84 18.31 11.06
CA SER A 36 -3.14 18.00 9.80
C SER A 36 -1.72 18.58 9.76
N LYS A 37 -0.86 18.18 10.71
CA LYS A 37 0.58 18.47 10.60
C LYS A 37 1.24 17.36 9.78
N SER A 38 1.72 17.70 8.59
CA SER A 38 2.49 16.78 7.76
C SER A 38 3.72 16.31 8.55
N THR A 39 3.69 15.05 8.99
CA THR A 39 4.85 14.43 9.64
C THR A 39 5.76 13.93 8.53
N THR A 40 6.71 14.76 8.11
CA THR A 40 7.83 14.32 7.28
C THR A 40 8.75 13.47 8.15
N ALA A 41 8.48 12.17 8.22
CA ALA A 41 9.41 11.24 8.83
C ALA A 41 10.64 11.15 7.92
N ASN A 42 11.69 11.90 8.24
CA ASN A 42 12.98 11.76 7.57
C ASN A 42 13.62 10.48 8.14
N TYR A 43 13.44 9.35 7.48
CA TYR A 43 14.16 8.12 7.83
C TYR A 43 15.62 8.36 7.50
N TYR A 44 16.43 8.67 8.50
CA TYR A 44 17.88 8.59 8.34
C TYR A 44 18.19 7.13 8.01
N GLU A 45 18.69 6.88 6.81
CA GLU A 45 19.24 5.58 6.44
C GLU A 45 20.35 5.26 7.45
N ALA A 46 20.04 4.38 8.40
CA ALA A 46 21.04 3.83 9.29
C ALA A 46 21.90 2.84 8.49
N SER A 47 22.75 3.37 7.61
CA SER A 47 23.77 2.61 6.91
C SER A 47 24.86 2.21 7.93
N LYS A 48 24.61 1.19 8.76
CA LYS A 48 25.63 0.24 9.25
C LYS A 48 25.04 -0.87 10.13
N SER A 49 25.05 -2.06 9.53
CA SER A 49 25.41 -3.35 10.14
C SER A 49 25.27 -3.49 11.66
N SER A 50 24.26 -4.26 12.10
CA SER A 50 24.43 -5.13 13.26
C SER A 50 23.93 -6.52 12.92
N SER A 51 24.83 -7.45 13.17
CA SER A 51 24.83 -8.87 12.88
C SER A 51 23.66 -9.65 13.49
N HIS A 52 23.30 -10.73 12.79
CA HIS A 52 22.50 -11.86 13.26
C HIS A 52 20.99 -11.63 13.38
N HIS A 53 20.28 -11.92 12.30
CA HIS A 53 18.86 -12.25 12.35
C HIS A 53 18.71 -13.77 12.17
N PRO A 54 18.55 -14.56 13.24
CA PRO A 54 18.12 -15.94 13.13
C PRO A 54 16.58 -15.93 13.12
N SER A 55 15.98 -15.47 12.02
CA SER A 55 14.55 -15.69 11.75
C SER A 55 14.51 -16.72 10.64
N SER A 56 14.66 -17.97 11.06
CA SER A 56 13.61 -18.98 11.00
C SER A 56 13.15 -19.22 9.57
N ASN A 57 13.65 -20.32 9.00
CA ASN A 57 13.11 -20.95 7.82
C ASN A 57 11.68 -21.40 8.09
N ASP A 58 10.72 -20.47 8.07
CA ASP A 58 9.30 -20.81 8.11
C ASP A 58 8.68 -20.52 6.75
N VAL A 59 8.77 -21.55 5.90
CA VAL A 59 7.64 -22.07 5.12
C VAL A 59 6.78 -21.01 4.42
N PHE A 60 7.35 -20.30 3.44
CA PHE A 60 6.54 -19.79 2.33
C PHE A 60 6.56 -20.79 1.18
N GLY A 61 5.95 -21.96 1.42
CA GLY A 61 5.64 -22.92 0.38
C GLY A 61 4.46 -22.43 -0.45
N TYR A 62 4.70 -21.51 -1.39
CA TYR A 62 3.71 -21.16 -2.40
C TYR A 62 3.49 -22.38 -3.31
N SER A 63 2.46 -23.17 -3.02
CA SER A 63 2.06 -24.33 -3.83
C SER A 63 1.15 -23.92 -5.02
N GLY A 64 1.40 -22.74 -5.60
CA GLY A 64 0.72 -22.31 -6.81
C GLY A 64 1.46 -22.83 -8.03
N SER A 65 1.03 -23.99 -8.54
CA SER A 65 1.42 -24.40 -9.89
C SER A 65 0.68 -23.49 -10.88
N PHE A 66 1.41 -22.72 -11.68
CA PHE A 66 0.84 -22.06 -12.85
C PHE A 66 0.52 -23.13 -13.90
N PRO A 67 -0.72 -23.25 -14.40
CA PRO A 67 -0.99 -24.15 -15.52
C PRO A 67 -0.17 -23.69 -16.74
N PRO A 68 0.40 -24.60 -17.54
CA PRO A 68 1.14 -24.23 -18.74
C PRO A 68 0.21 -23.49 -19.70
N SER A 69 0.54 -22.24 -20.05
CA SER A 69 -0.15 -21.54 -21.13
C SER A 69 0.34 -22.10 -22.47
N SER A 70 -0.37 -23.08 -23.01
CA SER A 70 -0.26 -23.42 -24.43
C SER A 70 -0.99 -22.34 -25.22
N ILE A 71 -0.24 -21.38 -25.76
CA ILE A 71 -0.74 -20.50 -26.83
C ILE A 71 -0.33 -21.17 -28.13
N GLU A 72 -1.27 -21.87 -28.76
CA GLU A 72 -1.09 -22.42 -30.11
C GLU A 72 -1.23 -21.27 -31.12
N PRO A 73 -0.21 -20.97 -31.93
CA PRO A 73 -0.33 -19.97 -33.00
C PRO A 73 -1.20 -20.55 -34.13
N MET A 74 -2.24 -19.80 -34.54
CA MET A 74 -2.96 -20.05 -35.80
C MET A 74 -2.17 -19.61 -37.01
#